data_AF-A0A9E7KVP0-F1
#
_entry.id   AF-A0A9E7KVP0-F1
#
_cell.length_a   1.000
_cell.length_b   1.000
_cell.length_c   1.000
_cell.angle_alpha   90.00
_cell.angle_beta   90.00
_cell.angle_gamma   90.00
#
_symmetry.space_group_name_H-M   'P 1'
#
loop_
_entity.id
_entity.type
_entity.pdbx_description
1 polymer ?
#
loop_
_entity_poly.entity_id
_entity_poly.type
_entity_poly.pdbx_seq_one_letter_code
_entity_poly.pdbx_strand_id
1 'polypeptide(L)'
;MKRRSRPCILAALLVVVSTLPPFCSALRRDSLTRGSSLSVEDDTDILVSQDESFACGFYKAGSNAYAFSVWFANSANATAAWTANRDQLVNGRGSRITLRRDGRLELTDFDGTLVWSSNTSSGSADRALLLNTGNLVVVDANNTTLWQSFDSPTDTLLPMQPITKGTPLVSASASGLLSSGYYRFYFDTDNVLRLIYDGPTFPASTGLIPSIRCGRTVEPATTAPGMVFLMRWGISTPAINWSSMPLTMAMGSQGG
;
A
#
# COMPACT_ATOMS: atom_id res chain seq x y z
N MET A 1 -47.81 -17.13 71.88
CA MET A 1 -47.49 -17.57 70.50
C MET A 1 -47.35 -16.33 69.61
N LYS A 2 -46.14 -16.06 69.11
CA LYS A 2 -45.74 -14.81 68.43
C LYS A 2 -45.75 -15.06 66.92
N ARG A 3 -46.78 -14.59 66.18
CA ARG A 3 -46.79 -14.64 64.71
C ARG A 3 -45.96 -13.47 64.16
N ARG A 4 -44.84 -13.76 63.48
CA ARG A 4 -44.05 -12.79 62.73
C ARG A 4 -44.48 -12.81 61.27
N SER A 5 -44.90 -11.64 60.76
CA SER A 5 -45.15 -11.40 59.34
C SER A 5 -43.84 -11.44 58.55
N ARG A 6 -43.89 -11.97 57.32
CA ARG A 6 -42.81 -11.85 56.34
C ARG A 6 -43.11 -10.65 55.43
N PRO A 7 -42.19 -9.70 55.23
CA PRO A 7 -42.36 -8.70 54.17
C PRO A 7 -41.92 -9.28 52.82
N CYS A 8 -42.77 -9.14 51.82
CA CYS A 8 -42.42 -9.33 50.41
C CYS A 8 -41.49 -8.19 49.98
N ILE A 9 -40.26 -8.52 49.60
CA ILE A 9 -39.33 -7.54 49.01
C ILE A 9 -39.59 -7.53 47.50
N LEU A 10 -40.20 -6.44 47.03
CA LEU A 10 -40.40 -6.12 45.62
C LEU A 10 -39.01 -5.86 44.99
N ALA A 11 -38.61 -6.67 44.01
CA ALA A 11 -37.39 -6.43 43.25
C ALA A 11 -37.64 -5.33 42.20
N ALA A 12 -36.99 -4.18 42.34
CA ALA A 12 -36.99 -3.13 41.33
C ALA A 12 -35.97 -3.47 40.23
N LEU A 13 -36.46 -3.62 38.99
CA LEU A 13 -35.64 -3.92 37.82
C LEU A 13 -35.03 -2.61 37.29
N LEU A 14 -33.71 -2.45 37.42
CA LEU A 14 -32.98 -1.25 37.01
C LEU A 14 -32.60 -1.39 35.52
N VAL A 15 -33.35 -0.77 34.62
CA VAL A 15 -33.03 -0.71 33.19
C VAL A 15 -31.92 0.33 32.98
N VAL A 16 -30.68 -0.13 32.90
CA VAL A 16 -29.55 0.69 32.48
C VAL A 16 -29.62 0.83 30.96
N VAL A 17 -30.20 1.92 30.48
CA VAL A 17 -30.08 2.33 29.07
C VAL A 17 -28.64 2.83 28.88
N SER A 18 -27.76 1.95 28.41
CA SER A 18 -26.40 2.31 28.06
C SER A 18 -26.41 3.23 26.83
N THR A 19 -26.29 4.54 27.04
CA THR A 19 -25.94 5.47 25.97
C THR A 19 -24.45 5.29 25.66
N LEU A 20 -24.12 4.29 24.85
CA LEU A 20 -22.80 4.20 24.25
C LEU A 20 -22.61 5.48 23.40
N PRO A 21 -21.50 6.22 23.56
CA PRO A 21 -21.20 7.31 22.65
C PRO A 21 -21.16 6.73 21.23
N PRO A 22 -21.69 7.45 20.21
CA PRO A 22 -21.55 6.99 18.84
C PRO A 22 -20.05 6.83 18.57
N PHE A 23 -19.62 5.60 18.33
CA PHE A 23 -18.28 5.32 17.84
C PHE A 23 -18.11 6.18 16.60
N CYS A 24 -17.29 7.23 16.71
CA CYS A 24 -16.90 8.05 15.58
C CYS A 24 -16.01 7.16 14.72
N SER A 25 -16.64 6.33 13.89
CA SER A 25 -15.95 5.65 12.81
C SER A 25 -15.60 6.77 11.86
N ALA A 26 -14.34 7.20 11.84
CA ALA A 26 -13.85 8.10 10.80
C ALA A 26 -14.32 7.53 9.46
N LEU A 27 -15.04 8.34 8.68
CA LEU A 27 -15.67 7.90 7.45
C LEU A 27 -14.57 7.37 6.52
N ARG A 28 -14.42 6.05 6.41
CA ARG A 28 -13.40 5.44 5.56
C ARG A 28 -13.75 5.75 4.12
N ARG A 29 -12.79 6.36 3.43
CA ARG A 29 -12.91 6.81 2.06
C ARG A 29 -12.04 5.90 1.19
N ASP A 30 -12.58 5.35 0.13
CA ASP A 30 -11.84 4.55 -0.86
C ASP A 30 -11.39 5.39 -2.07
N SER A 31 -11.89 6.62 -2.19
CA SER A 31 -11.75 7.45 -3.38
C SER A 31 -11.46 8.93 -3.12
N LEU A 32 -10.66 9.55 -3.98
CA LEU A 32 -10.36 10.98 -3.97
C LEU A 32 -11.06 11.65 -5.16
N THR A 33 -12.02 12.53 -4.90
CA THR A 33 -12.80 13.20 -5.95
C THR A 33 -12.01 14.31 -6.65
N ARG A 34 -12.38 14.63 -7.89
CA ARG A 34 -11.77 15.70 -8.67
C ARG A 34 -11.80 17.04 -7.94
N GLY A 35 -10.65 17.71 -7.90
CA GLY A 35 -10.43 18.98 -7.20
C GLY A 35 -10.10 18.82 -5.72
N SER A 36 -10.12 17.60 -5.17
CA SER A 36 -9.72 17.28 -3.81
C SER A 36 -8.25 16.89 -3.73
N SER A 37 -7.71 16.93 -2.52
CA SER A 37 -6.33 16.55 -2.22
C SER A 37 -6.26 15.76 -0.91
N LEU A 38 -5.19 14.98 -0.75
CA LEU A 38 -4.74 14.49 0.55
C LEU A 38 -3.48 15.28 0.97
N SER A 39 -3.37 15.60 2.25
CA SER A 39 -2.22 16.30 2.84
C SER A 39 -1.33 15.34 3.64
N VAL A 40 -0.01 15.56 3.60
CA VAL A 40 0.94 14.79 4.42
C VAL A 40 0.79 15.06 5.93
N GLU A 41 0.21 16.20 6.29
CA GLU A 41 0.04 16.64 7.69
C GLU A 41 -1.22 16.07 8.35
N ASP A 42 -2.12 15.45 7.59
CA ASP A 42 -3.37 14.88 8.10
C ASP A 42 -3.31 13.34 8.04
N ASP A 43 -3.18 12.72 9.22
CA ASP A 43 -3.09 11.28 9.43
C ASP A 43 -4.35 10.54 8.93
N THR A 44 -5.47 11.26 8.81
CA THR A 44 -6.77 10.72 8.36
C THR A 44 -6.96 10.82 6.85
N ASP A 45 -6.07 11.54 6.16
CA ASP A 45 -6.05 11.71 4.71
C ASP A 45 -5.44 10.47 4.03
N ILE A 46 -6.11 9.34 4.22
CA ILE A 46 -5.80 8.04 3.63
C ILE A 46 -7.01 7.50 2.88
N LEU A 47 -6.74 6.78 1.79
CA LEU A 47 -7.72 5.93 1.13
C LEU A 47 -7.58 4.50 1.65
N VAL A 48 -8.70 3.82 1.87
CA VAL A 48 -8.72 2.42 2.31
C VAL A 48 -9.62 1.63 1.36
N SER A 49 -9.15 0.47 0.90
CA SER A 49 -9.96 -0.42 0.05
C SER A 49 -11.20 -0.92 0.80
N GLN A 50 -12.24 -1.31 0.09
CA GLN A 50 -13.52 -1.70 0.71
C GLN A 50 -13.40 -2.94 1.60
N ASP A 51 -12.47 -3.84 1.27
CA ASP A 51 -12.15 -5.03 2.05
C ASP A 51 -11.03 -4.83 3.08
N GLU A 52 -10.53 -3.59 3.20
CA GLU A 52 -9.48 -3.21 4.15
C GLU A 52 -8.16 -3.96 3.97
N SER A 53 -7.93 -4.55 2.80
CA SER A 53 -6.68 -5.24 2.50
C SER A 53 -5.56 -4.27 2.13
N PHE A 54 -5.90 -3.13 1.53
CA PHE A 54 -4.97 -2.10 1.09
C PHE A 54 -5.35 -0.72 1.61
N ALA A 55 -4.33 0.10 1.82
CA ALA A 55 -4.47 1.53 2.08
C ALA A 55 -3.52 2.34 1.19
N CYS A 56 -3.85 3.61 0.96
CA CYS A 56 -3.10 4.50 0.09
C CYS A 56 -3.06 5.92 0.66
N GLY A 57 -1.92 6.59 0.56
CA GLY A 57 -1.72 7.89 1.18
C GLY A 57 -0.24 8.23 1.33
N PHE A 58 0.07 9.14 2.26
CA PHE A 58 1.45 9.47 2.60
C PHE A 58 2.08 8.41 3.51
N TYR A 59 3.06 7.72 2.96
CA TYR A 59 3.87 6.71 3.60
C TYR A 59 5.17 7.30 4.14
N LYS A 60 5.43 7.11 5.43
CA LYS A 60 6.63 7.62 6.09
C LYS A 60 7.85 6.74 5.78
N ALA A 61 8.78 7.28 5.00
CA ALA A 61 10.02 6.59 4.62
C ALA A 61 11.25 7.05 5.44
N GLY A 62 11.11 8.11 6.24
CA GLY A 62 12.16 8.62 7.11
C GLY A 62 11.63 9.70 8.08
N SER A 63 12.52 10.42 8.76
CA SER A 63 12.15 11.41 9.78
C SER A 63 11.33 12.58 9.22
N ASN A 64 11.67 13.07 8.02
CA ASN A 64 10.95 14.12 7.31
C ASN A 64 10.91 13.82 5.79
N ALA A 65 10.69 12.55 5.46
CA ALA A 65 10.74 12.05 4.10
C ALA A 65 9.58 11.09 3.87
N TYR A 66 8.71 11.46 2.93
CA TYR A 66 7.45 10.77 2.67
C TYR A 66 7.32 10.40 1.20
N ALA A 67 6.57 9.35 0.96
CA ALA A 67 6.21 8.86 -0.35
C ALA A 67 4.69 8.75 -0.45
N PHE A 68 4.11 8.96 -1.63
CA PHE A 68 2.74 8.58 -1.89
C PHE A 68 2.71 7.12 -2.35
N SER A 69 2.10 6.24 -1.56
CA SER A 69 2.21 4.80 -1.72
C SER A 69 0.87 4.10 -1.49
N VAL A 70 0.76 2.90 -2.06
CA VAL A 70 -0.22 1.88 -1.66
C VAL A 70 0.51 0.86 -0.79
N TRP A 71 -0.05 0.50 0.36
CA TRP A 71 0.50 -0.51 1.26
C TRP A 71 -0.55 -1.51 1.73
N PHE A 72 -0.07 -2.64 2.21
CA PHE A 72 -0.86 -3.66 2.87
C PHE A 72 -1.35 -3.16 4.23
N ALA A 73 -2.65 -2.94 4.38
CA ALA A 73 -3.22 -2.31 5.58
C ALA A 73 -3.09 -3.21 6.83
N ASN A 74 -3.18 -4.53 6.66
CA ASN A 74 -3.07 -5.52 7.75
C ASN A 74 -1.64 -5.99 8.03
N SER A 75 -0.63 -5.29 7.50
CA SER A 75 0.78 -5.62 7.72
C SER A 75 1.34 -4.90 8.94
N ALA A 76 2.02 -5.62 9.84
CA ALA A 76 2.60 -5.05 11.06
C ALA A 76 3.59 -3.89 10.79
N ASN A 77 4.22 -3.88 9.62
CA ASN A 77 5.17 -2.84 9.21
C ASN A 77 4.65 -1.97 8.05
N ALA A 78 3.34 -2.02 7.75
CA ALA A 78 2.73 -1.32 6.62
C ALA A 78 3.57 -1.47 5.33
N THR A 79 3.71 -2.69 4.81
CA THR A 79 4.60 -2.92 3.68
C THR A 79 4.05 -2.25 2.41
N ALA A 80 4.83 -1.34 1.81
CA ALA A 80 4.48 -0.72 0.54
C ALA A 80 4.44 -1.76 -0.60
N ALA A 81 3.35 -1.76 -1.36
CA ALA A 81 3.16 -2.58 -2.55
C ALA A 81 3.37 -1.79 -3.86
N TRP A 82 3.16 -0.47 -3.81
CA TRP A 82 3.41 0.44 -4.91
C TRP A 82 3.76 1.82 -4.37
N THR A 83 4.63 2.57 -5.06
CA THR A 83 5.04 3.92 -4.65
C THR A 83 5.24 4.83 -5.86
N ALA A 84 4.58 5.99 -5.87
CA ALA A 84 4.63 6.95 -6.96
C ALA A 84 6.02 7.61 -7.12
N ASN A 85 6.57 8.10 -6.01
CA ASN A 85 7.77 8.96 -5.97
C ASN A 85 8.93 8.29 -5.22
N ARG A 86 9.16 7.00 -5.48
CA ARG A 86 10.10 6.16 -4.72
C ARG A 86 11.56 6.66 -4.74
N ASP A 87 11.94 7.41 -5.77
CA ASP A 87 13.29 7.96 -5.97
C ASP A 87 13.39 9.45 -5.63
N GLN A 88 12.27 10.10 -5.30
CA GLN A 88 12.22 11.51 -4.94
C GLN A 88 11.18 11.72 -3.84
N LEU A 89 11.61 11.52 -2.59
CA LEU A 89 10.75 11.69 -1.42
C LEU A 89 10.39 13.17 -1.20
N VAL A 90 9.22 13.41 -0.62
CA VAL A 90 8.70 14.75 -0.31
C VAL A 90 8.76 15.05 1.18
N ASN A 91 8.65 16.34 1.52
CA ASN A 91 8.69 16.81 2.89
C ASN A 91 7.45 16.35 3.69
N GLY A 92 7.60 16.17 5.00
CA GLY A 92 6.49 15.86 5.91
C GLY A 92 5.56 17.02 6.21
N ARG A 93 5.74 18.16 5.53
CA ARG A 93 4.96 19.38 5.73
C ARG A 93 4.66 20.04 4.39
N GLY A 94 3.42 20.46 4.15
CA GLY A 94 3.04 21.17 2.92
C GLY A 94 2.93 20.31 1.65
N SER A 95 3.40 19.07 1.67
CA SER A 95 3.28 18.13 0.54
C SER A 95 1.85 17.63 0.38
N ARG A 96 1.38 17.53 -0.86
CA ARG A 96 -0.01 17.17 -1.19
C ARG A 96 -0.09 16.34 -2.45
N ILE A 97 -0.98 15.36 -2.45
CA ILE A 97 -1.43 14.66 -3.66
C ILE A 97 -2.81 15.21 -4.02
N THR A 98 -2.99 15.67 -5.26
CA THR A 98 -4.22 16.34 -5.70
C THR A 98 -4.70 15.72 -6.99
N LEU A 99 -5.98 15.33 -7.05
CA LEU A 99 -6.63 15.06 -8.33
C LEU A 99 -7.08 16.41 -8.90
N ARG A 100 -6.31 16.97 -9.82
CA ARG A 100 -6.55 18.32 -10.33
C ARG A 100 -7.80 18.35 -11.21
N ARG A 101 -8.32 19.56 -11.41
CA ARG A 101 -9.50 19.79 -12.27
C ARG A 101 -9.24 19.50 -13.74
N ASP A 102 -8.00 19.36 -14.20
CA ASP A 102 -7.68 18.92 -15.56
C ASP A 102 -7.61 17.38 -15.69
N GLY A 103 -7.78 16.65 -14.58
CA GLY A 103 -7.81 15.20 -14.51
C GLY A 103 -6.48 14.54 -14.19
N ARG A 104 -5.41 15.31 -13.98
CA ARG A 104 -4.12 14.77 -13.54
C ARG A 104 -4.11 14.56 -12.03
N LEU A 105 -3.77 13.35 -11.60
CA LEU A 105 -3.33 13.07 -10.23
C LEU A 105 -1.87 13.52 -10.08
N GLU A 106 -1.60 14.51 -9.24
CA GLU A 106 -0.30 15.17 -9.09
C GLU A 106 0.16 15.24 -7.64
N LEU A 107 1.44 14.91 -7.41
CA LEU A 107 2.12 15.05 -6.12
C LEU A 107 3.01 16.28 -6.16
N THR A 108 2.80 17.19 -5.22
CA THR A 108 3.62 18.38 -5.03
C THR A 108 4.31 18.37 -3.67
N ASP A 109 5.55 18.86 -3.62
CA ASP A 109 6.31 19.06 -2.38
C ASP A 109 5.93 20.39 -1.70
N PHE A 110 6.54 20.67 -0.54
CA PHE A 110 6.25 21.82 0.34
C PHE A 110 6.34 23.20 -0.34
N ASP A 111 7.15 23.32 -1.38
CA ASP A 111 7.38 24.54 -2.15
C ASP A 111 6.50 24.63 -3.42
N GLY A 112 5.63 23.64 -3.64
CA GLY A 112 4.81 23.52 -4.83
C GLY A 112 5.50 22.86 -6.03
N THR A 113 6.74 22.37 -5.87
CA THR A 113 7.44 21.62 -6.91
C THR A 113 6.65 20.36 -7.25
N LEU A 114 6.37 20.15 -8.55
CA LEU A 114 5.75 18.92 -9.04
C LEU A 114 6.77 17.78 -8.99
N VAL A 115 6.49 16.77 -8.18
CA VAL A 115 7.38 15.61 -7.97
C VAL A 115 6.93 14.40 -8.78
N TRP A 116 5.62 14.19 -8.92
CA TRP A 116 5.07 13.08 -9.69
C TRP A 116 3.71 13.45 -10.30
N SER A 117 3.41 12.89 -11.46
CA SER A 117 2.10 13.02 -12.12
C SER A 117 1.72 11.72 -12.82
N SER A 118 0.44 11.38 -12.75
CA SER A 118 -0.16 10.30 -13.56
C SER A 118 -0.13 10.57 -15.08
N ASN A 119 0.10 11.82 -15.49
CA ASN A 119 0.04 12.28 -16.89
C ASN A 119 -1.30 11.98 -17.60
N THR A 120 -2.37 11.81 -16.82
CA THR A 120 -3.74 11.61 -17.31
C THR A 120 -4.27 12.92 -17.89
N SER A 121 -4.21 13.09 -19.21
CA SER A 121 -4.60 14.33 -19.90
C SER A 121 -6.00 14.28 -20.52
N SER A 122 -6.94 13.58 -19.88
CA SER A 122 -8.26 13.32 -20.48
C SER A 122 -9.33 14.37 -20.17
N GLY A 123 -9.15 15.26 -19.17
CA GLY A 123 -10.17 16.23 -18.73
C GLY A 123 -11.47 15.61 -18.18
N SER A 124 -11.68 14.31 -18.39
CA SER A 124 -12.86 13.51 -18.06
C SER A 124 -12.76 12.82 -16.71
N ALA A 125 -11.58 12.84 -16.07
CA ALA A 125 -11.39 12.21 -14.77
C ALA A 125 -12.38 12.76 -13.73
N ASP A 126 -12.99 11.84 -12.98
CA ASP A 126 -13.99 12.09 -11.95
C ASP A 126 -13.40 11.86 -10.56
N ARG A 127 -12.71 10.73 -10.37
CA ARG A 127 -12.10 10.36 -9.09
C ARG A 127 -10.88 9.45 -9.25
N ALA A 128 -10.01 9.45 -8.26
CA ALA A 128 -9.06 8.37 -8.01
C ALA A 128 -9.69 7.38 -7.04
N LEU A 129 -9.51 6.08 -7.23
CA LEU A 129 -10.16 5.01 -6.46
C LEU A 129 -9.14 3.92 -6.14
N LEU A 130 -9.08 3.49 -4.88
CA LEU A 130 -8.28 2.35 -4.46
C LEU A 130 -9.14 1.09 -4.51
N LEU A 131 -8.78 0.15 -5.37
CA LEU A 131 -9.48 -1.14 -5.52
C LEU A 131 -8.98 -2.16 -4.49
N ASN A 132 -9.81 -3.17 -4.19
CA ASN A 132 -9.45 -4.31 -3.31
C ASN A 132 -8.26 -5.14 -3.84
N THR A 133 -7.90 -4.99 -5.11
CA THR A 133 -6.70 -5.61 -5.70
C THR A 133 -5.41 -4.87 -5.32
N GLY A 134 -5.51 -3.69 -4.69
CA GLY A 134 -4.38 -2.77 -4.46
C GLY A 134 -4.08 -1.88 -5.67
N ASN A 135 -4.86 -1.99 -6.75
CA ASN A 135 -4.72 -1.11 -7.90
C ASN A 135 -5.35 0.27 -7.58
N LEU A 136 -4.53 1.33 -7.66
CA LEU A 136 -5.00 2.70 -7.58
C LEU A 136 -5.30 3.17 -8.99
N VAL A 137 -6.56 3.52 -9.25
CA VAL A 137 -7.02 3.91 -10.59
C VAL A 137 -7.54 5.33 -10.60
N VAL A 138 -7.38 6.04 -11.72
CA VAL A 138 -8.13 7.26 -12.02
C VAL A 138 -9.20 6.88 -13.04
N VAL A 139 -10.45 7.20 -12.74
CA VAL A 139 -11.61 6.84 -13.58
C VAL A 139 -12.42 8.07 -13.97
N ASP A 140 -13.12 7.97 -15.10
CA ASP A 140 -14.15 8.94 -15.49
C ASP A 140 -15.50 8.67 -14.80
N ALA A 141 -16.51 9.50 -15.11
CA ALA A 141 -17.85 9.37 -14.54
C ALA A 141 -18.58 8.07 -14.94
N ASN A 142 -18.12 7.39 -16.00
CA ASN A 142 -18.64 6.09 -16.45
C ASN A 142 -17.84 4.91 -15.87
N ASN A 143 -16.93 5.16 -14.93
CA ASN A 143 -15.97 4.20 -14.38
C ASN A 143 -14.98 3.63 -15.41
N THR A 144 -14.74 4.33 -16.52
CA THR A 144 -13.68 3.95 -17.46
C THR A 144 -12.33 4.28 -16.85
N THR A 145 -11.42 3.32 -16.80
CA THR A 145 -10.04 3.54 -16.32
C THR A 145 -9.27 4.42 -17.30
N LEU A 146 -8.77 5.54 -16.79
CA LEU A 146 -7.96 6.52 -17.52
C LEU A 146 -6.46 6.36 -17.21
N TRP A 147 -6.16 5.92 -15.99
CA TRP A 147 -4.81 5.61 -15.51
C TRP A 147 -4.90 4.58 -14.38
N GLN A 148 -3.86 3.77 -14.20
CA GLN A 148 -3.77 2.80 -13.11
C GLN A 148 -2.32 2.58 -12.64
N SER A 149 -2.14 2.33 -11.34
CA SER A 149 -0.82 2.06 -10.76
C SER A 149 -0.18 0.77 -11.27
N PHE A 150 -1.02 -0.20 -11.67
CA PHE A 150 -0.55 -1.49 -12.18
C PHE A 150 0.27 -1.39 -13.46
N ASP A 151 0.10 -0.32 -14.25
CA ASP A 151 0.87 -0.06 -15.47
C ASP A 151 2.26 0.56 -15.18
N SER A 152 2.59 0.80 -13.92
CA SER A 152 3.90 1.34 -13.51
C SER A 152 4.33 0.71 -12.18
N PRO A 153 4.61 -0.61 -12.15
CA PRO A 153 4.98 -1.31 -10.92
C PRO A 153 6.29 -0.80 -10.31
N THR A 154 6.48 -1.06 -9.02
CA THR A 154 7.74 -0.83 -8.31
C THR A 154 8.54 -2.13 -8.13
N ASP A 155 8.70 -2.61 -6.91
CA ASP A 155 9.46 -3.79 -6.50
C ASP A 155 8.56 -4.97 -6.12
N THR A 156 7.25 -4.84 -6.28
CA THR A 156 6.24 -5.85 -5.90
C THR A 156 5.27 -6.07 -7.04
N LEU A 157 4.97 -7.34 -7.32
CA LEU A 157 3.89 -7.74 -8.21
C LEU A 157 2.68 -8.17 -7.36
N LEU A 158 1.53 -7.54 -7.56
CA LEU A 158 0.31 -7.92 -6.87
C LEU A 158 -0.50 -9.00 -7.63
N PRO A 159 -1.37 -9.76 -6.95
CA PRO A 159 -2.32 -10.64 -7.62
C PRO A 159 -3.13 -9.86 -8.67
N MET A 160 -3.43 -10.50 -9.80
CA MET A 160 -4.15 -9.91 -10.94
C MET A 160 -3.41 -8.77 -11.65
N GLN A 161 -2.19 -8.40 -11.24
CA GLN A 161 -1.37 -7.45 -11.96
C GLN A 161 -0.69 -8.14 -13.15
N PRO A 162 -0.95 -7.71 -14.40
CA PRO A 162 -0.26 -8.27 -15.55
C PRO A 162 1.19 -7.78 -15.58
N ILE A 163 2.14 -8.68 -15.85
CA ILE A 163 3.49 -8.29 -16.29
C ILE A 163 3.48 -8.26 -17.81
N THR A 164 3.77 -7.10 -18.37
CA THR A 164 3.92 -6.87 -19.80
C THR A 164 5.37 -6.46 -20.13
N LYS A 165 5.68 -6.32 -21.42
CA LYS A 165 6.98 -5.79 -21.86
C LYS A 165 7.23 -4.35 -21.40
N GLY A 166 6.16 -3.57 -21.21
CA GLY A 166 6.23 -2.16 -20.82
C GLY A 166 6.30 -1.93 -19.31
N THR A 167 6.14 -2.97 -18.49
CA THR A 167 5.98 -2.85 -17.02
C THR A 167 7.08 -3.61 -16.28
N PRO A 168 8.36 -3.22 -16.42
CA PRO A 168 9.45 -3.86 -15.70
C PRO A 168 9.33 -3.56 -14.20
N LEU A 169 9.55 -4.56 -13.35
CA LEU A 169 9.70 -4.33 -11.94
C LEU A 169 11.16 -4.02 -11.62
N VAL A 170 11.38 -3.07 -10.72
CA VAL A 170 12.71 -2.62 -10.28
C VAL A 170 12.83 -2.83 -8.78
N SER A 171 13.90 -3.50 -8.34
CA SER A 171 14.11 -3.81 -6.92
C SER A 171 14.12 -2.58 -6.05
N ALA A 172 13.94 -2.76 -4.74
CA ALA A 172 14.43 -1.79 -3.77
C ALA A 172 15.98 -1.76 -3.79
N SER A 173 16.56 -0.63 -3.42
CA SER A 173 18.02 -0.45 -3.28
C SER A 173 18.58 -1.28 -2.14
N ALA A 174 17.84 -1.36 -1.04
CA ALA A 174 18.11 -2.24 0.10
C ALA A 174 16.80 -2.61 0.81
N SER A 175 16.88 -3.59 1.73
CA SER A 175 15.73 -3.97 2.56
C SER A 175 15.21 -2.76 3.34
N GLY A 176 13.89 -2.55 3.30
CA GLY A 176 13.22 -1.45 4.00
C GLY A 176 13.35 -0.08 3.31
N LEU A 177 14.11 0.04 2.22
CA LEU A 177 14.20 1.28 1.45
C LEU A 177 13.24 1.25 0.25
N LEU A 178 12.72 2.42 -0.13
CA LEU A 178 11.83 2.56 -1.28
C LEU A 178 12.60 2.79 -2.59
N SER A 179 13.78 3.42 -2.54
CA SER A 179 14.51 3.82 -3.74
C SER A 179 14.84 2.65 -4.65
N SER A 180 14.93 2.93 -5.95
CA SER A 180 15.23 1.98 -6.99
C SER A 180 16.62 1.36 -6.79
N GLY A 181 16.68 0.04 -6.88
CA GLY A 181 17.91 -0.73 -6.88
C GLY A 181 18.30 -1.16 -8.30
N TYR A 182 19.19 -2.15 -8.34
CA TYR A 182 19.86 -2.54 -9.58
C TYR A 182 19.27 -3.78 -10.25
N TYR A 183 18.29 -4.46 -9.64
CA TYR A 183 17.70 -5.63 -10.29
C TYR A 183 16.41 -5.27 -11.01
N ARG A 184 16.28 -5.77 -12.24
CA ARG A 184 15.08 -5.59 -13.07
C ARG A 184 14.48 -6.93 -13.43
N PHE A 185 13.16 -7.06 -13.30
CA PHE A 185 12.39 -8.25 -13.66
C PHE A 185 11.33 -7.88 -14.70
N TYR A 186 11.42 -8.42 -15.91
CA TYR A 186 10.61 -7.97 -17.05
C TYR A 186 10.52 -8.98 -18.19
N PHE A 187 9.47 -8.85 -19.02
CA PHE A 187 9.41 -9.51 -20.33
C PHE A 187 10.17 -8.69 -21.37
N ASP A 188 11.07 -9.33 -22.10
CA ASP A 188 11.78 -8.69 -23.19
C ASP A 188 11.01 -8.83 -24.52
N THR A 189 11.55 -8.23 -25.57
CA THR A 189 11.07 -8.24 -26.95
C THR A 189 10.85 -9.64 -27.53
N ASP A 190 11.64 -10.62 -27.12
CA ASP A 190 11.55 -12.04 -27.52
C ASP A 190 10.55 -12.87 -26.69
N ASN A 191 9.78 -12.24 -25.80
CA ASN A 191 8.83 -12.87 -24.88
C ASN A 191 9.49 -13.75 -23.80
N VAL A 192 10.80 -13.59 -23.56
CA VAL A 192 11.48 -14.26 -22.44
C VAL A 192 11.40 -13.37 -21.20
N LEU A 193 11.03 -13.98 -20.07
CA LEU A 193 11.04 -13.34 -18.76
C LEU A 193 12.48 -13.31 -18.23
N ARG A 194 13.01 -12.11 -18.00
CA ARG A 194 14.39 -11.89 -17.58
C ARG A 194 14.45 -11.29 -16.18
N LEU A 195 15.47 -11.72 -15.43
CA LEU A 195 15.95 -11.08 -14.22
C LEU A 195 17.39 -10.67 -14.45
N ILE A 196 17.65 -9.37 -14.45
CA ILE A 196 18.99 -8.82 -14.71
C ILE A 196 19.45 -7.98 -13.52
N TYR A 197 20.75 -8.01 -13.25
CA TYR A 197 21.44 -7.07 -12.37
C TYR A 197 22.15 -6.04 -13.24
N ASP A 198 21.75 -4.78 -13.11
CA ASP A 198 22.26 -3.62 -13.85
C ASP A 198 22.88 -2.62 -12.86
N GLY A 199 23.87 -3.11 -12.10
CA GLY A 199 24.56 -2.34 -11.07
C GLY A 199 26.07 -2.38 -11.22
N PRO A 200 26.79 -1.66 -10.35
CA PRO A 200 28.25 -1.58 -10.41
C PRO A 200 28.87 -2.98 -10.32
N THR A 201 29.86 -3.23 -11.18
CA THR A 201 30.64 -4.48 -11.13
C THR A 201 31.48 -4.51 -9.87
N PHE A 202 31.22 -5.44 -8.97
CA PHE A 202 32.06 -5.65 -7.80
C PHE A 202 33.31 -6.45 -8.19
N PRO A 203 34.52 -6.02 -7.81
CA PRO A 203 35.71 -6.86 -7.91
C PRO A 203 35.47 -8.15 -7.12
N ALA A 204 35.89 -9.30 -7.68
CA ALA A 204 35.76 -10.60 -7.01
C ALA A 204 36.41 -10.62 -5.60
N SER A 205 37.40 -9.74 -5.35
CA SER A 205 38.07 -9.55 -4.07
C SER A 205 37.21 -8.93 -2.95
N THR A 206 36.06 -8.33 -3.29
CA THR A 206 35.19 -7.70 -2.28
C THR A 206 34.27 -8.69 -1.56
N GLY A 207 34.10 -9.90 -2.08
CA GLY A 207 33.17 -10.89 -1.53
C GLY A 207 31.69 -10.49 -1.62
N LEU A 208 31.36 -9.39 -2.31
CA LEU A 208 29.99 -8.95 -2.54
C LEU A 208 29.44 -9.63 -3.79
N ILE A 209 28.60 -10.65 -3.59
CA ILE A 209 27.90 -11.34 -4.68
C ILE A 209 26.47 -10.79 -4.75
N PRO A 210 26.05 -10.21 -5.88
CA PRO A 210 24.64 -9.91 -6.13
C PRO A 210 23.83 -11.21 -5.96
N SER A 211 22.97 -11.27 -4.94
CA SER A 211 22.10 -12.42 -4.71
C SER A 211 20.64 -12.00 -4.61
N ILE A 212 19.75 -12.88 -5.08
CA ILE A 212 18.30 -12.76 -4.93
C ILE A 212 17.87 -13.75 -3.85
N ARG A 213 17.05 -13.29 -2.90
CA ARG A 213 16.44 -14.15 -1.89
C ARG A 213 14.94 -13.91 -1.87
N CYS A 214 14.16 -14.98 -1.87
CA CYS A 214 12.72 -14.93 -1.61
C CYS A 214 12.52 -14.85 -0.10
N GLY A 215 11.62 -13.99 0.36
CA GLY A 215 11.27 -13.91 1.77
C GLY A 215 10.31 -15.03 2.21
N ARG A 216 10.11 -15.18 3.53
CA ARG A 216 9.31 -16.24 4.14
C ARG A 216 7.85 -15.79 4.34
N THR A 217 6.87 -16.57 3.91
CA THR A 217 5.46 -16.41 4.35
C THR A 217 5.29 -17.04 5.73
N VAL A 218 4.75 -16.32 6.71
CA VAL A 218 4.31 -16.90 7.99
C VAL A 218 2.79 -17.13 7.92
N GLU A 219 2.35 -18.40 7.94
CA GLU A 219 0.93 -18.78 7.92
C GLU A 219 0.22 -18.39 9.23
N PRO A 220 -1.02 -17.86 9.21
CA PRO A 220 -1.89 -17.86 10.36
C PRO A 220 -2.57 -19.23 10.49
N ALA A 221 -2.66 -19.74 11.72
CA ALA A 221 -3.48 -20.88 12.06
C ALA A 221 -4.97 -20.50 11.94
N THR A 222 -5.60 -20.76 10.79
CA THR A 222 -7.01 -21.19 10.64
C THR A 222 -7.43 -21.26 9.17
N THR A 223 -8.39 -22.13 8.93
CA THR A 223 -8.72 -22.87 7.70
C THR A 223 -9.41 -22.02 6.62
N ALA A 224 -8.70 -21.62 5.54
CA ALA A 224 -9.26 -21.42 4.17
C ALA A 224 -8.15 -21.08 3.12
N PRO A 225 -8.24 -21.49 1.83
CA PRO A 225 -7.12 -21.48 0.86
C PRO A 225 -7.13 -20.32 -0.16
N GLY A 226 -5.94 -19.77 -0.43
CA GLY A 226 -5.61 -18.90 -1.59
C GLY A 226 -4.19 -18.35 -1.49
N MET A 227 -3.41 -18.47 -2.57
CA MET A 227 -1.94 -18.33 -2.55
C MET A 227 -1.52 -16.93 -3.05
N VAL A 228 -0.94 -16.11 -2.16
CA VAL A 228 -0.32 -14.83 -2.52
C VAL A 228 1.18 -15.06 -2.73
N PHE A 229 1.66 -14.94 -3.97
CA PHE A 229 3.10 -14.84 -4.23
C PHE A 229 3.53 -13.38 -4.11
N LEU A 230 4.22 -13.05 -3.02
CA LEU A 230 4.91 -11.77 -2.89
C LEU A 230 6.38 -11.98 -3.29
N MET A 231 6.75 -11.57 -4.51
CA MET A 231 8.16 -11.53 -4.89
C MET A 231 8.71 -10.15 -4.49
N ARG A 232 9.59 -10.10 -3.50
CA ARG A 232 10.35 -8.91 -3.11
C ARG A 232 11.85 -9.26 -3.10
N TRP A 233 12.69 -8.43 -3.71
CA TRP A 233 14.12 -8.72 -3.91
C TRP A 233 15.01 -7.49 -3.66
N GLY A 234 16.28 -7.73 -3.29
CA GLY A 234 17.27 -6.69 -2.98
C GLY A 234 18.68 -7.27 -2.73
N ILE A 235 19.69 -6.41 -2.54
CA ILE A 235 21.09 -6.81 -2.28
C ILE A 235 21.23 -7.38 -0.85
N SER A 236 21.99 -8.46 -0.69
CA SER A 236 22.33 -9.02 0.63
C SER A 236 23.83 -8.90 0.93
N THR A 237 24.18 -8.39 2.11
CA THR A 237 25.50 -8.59 2.72
C THR A 237 25.45 -9.77 3.71
N PRO A 238 26.53 -10.55 3.88
CA PRO A 238 26.56 -11.70 4.80
C PRO A 238 26.38 -11.34 6.29
N ALA A 239 26.42 -10.06 6.66
CA ALA A 239 26.29 -9.59 8.04
C ALA A 239 24.85 -9.41 8.56
N ILE A 240 23.82 -9.67 7.74
CA ILE A 240 22.42 -9.42 8.12
C ILE A 240 21.71 -10.74 8.41
N ASN A 241 21.23 -10.89 9.64
CA ASN A 241 20.39 -12.02 10.04
C ASN A 241 18.95 -11.79 9.55
N TRP A 242 18.55 -12.51 8.51
CA TRP A 242 17.23 -12.40 7.88
C TRP A 242 16.12 -13.17 8.62
N SER A 243 16.43 -13.92 9.68
CA SER A 243 15.44 -14.66 10.47
C SER A 243 14.55 -13.77 11.35
N SER A 244 14.82 -12.47 11.40
CA SER A 244 14.14 -11.49 12.25
C SER A 244 13.11 -10.62 11.52
N MET A 245 12.89 -10.83 10.22
CA MET A 245 11.97 -9.99 9.43
C MET A 245 10.66 -10.72 9.12
N PRO A 246 9.53 -10.33 9.75
CA PRO A 246 8.23 -10.89 9.44
C PRO A 246 7.74 -10.34 8.10
N LEU A 247 7.60 -11.23 7.13
CA LEU A 247 6.77 -11.03 5.95
C LEU A 247 5.39 -11.58 6.29
N THR A 248 4.44 -10.67 6.46
CA THR A 248 3.04 -11.02 6.72
C THR A 248 2.18 -10.37 5.66
N MET A 249 1.68 -11.18 4.71
CA MET A 249 0.29 -11.14 4.27
C MET A 249 -0.07 -12.36 3.39
N ALA A 250 -1.22 -12.96 3.67
CA ALA A 250 -1.93 -13.93 2.84
C ALA A 250 -3.31 -13.34 2.50
N MET A 251 -3.84 -13.61 1.30
CA MET A 251 -5.22 -13.29 0.90
C MET A 251 -5.77 -14.41 0.02
N GLY A 252 -6.99 -14.83 0.35
CA GLY A 252 -7.72 -15.94 -0.24
C GLY A 252 -8.21 -15.68 -1.66
N SER A 253 -8.48 -16.75 -2.40
CA SER A 253 -9.26 -16.68 -3.64
C SER A 253 -10.64 -17.28 -3.38
N GLN A 254 -11.71 -16.52 -3.63
CA GLN A 254 -12.99 -17.12 -3.98
C GLN A 254 -13.09 -17.26 -5.49
N GLY A 255 -13.32 -18.49 -5.94
CA GLY A 255 -13.75 -18.80 -7.28
C GLY A 255 -14.30 -20.22 -7.32
N GLY A 256 -15.62 -20.35 -7.52
CA GLY A 256 -16.30 -21.56 -8.01
C GLY A 256 -16.58 -22.63 -6.97
#